data_AF-A0A7S2TQH9-F1
#
_entry.id   AF-A0A7S2TQH9-F1
#
_cell.length_a   1.000
_cell.length_b   1.000
_cell.length_c   1.000
_cell.angle_alpha   90.00
_cell.angle_beta   90.00
_cell.angle_gamma   90.00
#
_symmetry.space_group_name_H-M   'P 1'
#
loop_
_entity.id
_entity.type
_entity.pdbx_description
1 polymer ?
#
loop_
_entity_poly.entity_id
_entity_poly.type
_entity_poly.pdbx_seq_one_letter_code
_entity_poly.pdbx_strand_id
1 'polypeptide(L)'
;MLLLAASSLFFIATAELPPLYYRYASFGVENPKAAAQFFSRYTGGEVISREQFLIEPTPNSQTVGVRLPFEGKFSDVYFQNDTSLPAGDMILSSFARKIATTHSMAQDDWDWWQDWHLAFSVDNLDAVALRLMKDNVPFVSRGSLYFTIPRTGLIIQVLGDATVYWKEPFLFCRKTSEELTGKMQPYTLNVTDLSTAPDMPLPEFVPSHQSLAASDAPTNAKWMQTYLNLTFFYPFTKPNESHAYAGGTCADIEWMYAADHFQFHFIQQKVKREGNLRIAAHEEYLNRLHGNLTHVDQYMLFRAALSTPDVGVYAENFAKHGIPTLMSSGDDGVKRLLVTPPNGYTIELFEDASHSPRLAKSVPQW
;
A
#
# COMPACT_ATOMS: atom_id res chain seq x y z
N MET A 1 28.27 -57.34 -26.30
CA MET A 1 28.50 -55.89 -26.26
C MET A 1 27.14 -55.20 -26.12
N LEU A 2 26.78 -54.80 -24.89
CA LEU A 2 25.57 -54.00 -24.63
C LEU A 2 25.95 -52.52 -24.72
N LEU A 3 25.27 -51.76 -25.58
CA LEU A 3 25.30 -50.29 -25.56
C LEU A 3 24.39 -49.80 -24.42
N LEU A 4 24.96 -49.07 -23.47
CA LEU A 4 24.23 -48.26 -22.50
C LEU A 4 23.99 -46.87 -23.11
N ALA A 5 22.74 -46.56 -23.41
CA ALA A 5 22.30 -45.22 -23.76
C ALA A 5 22.23 -44.37 -22.47
N ALA A 6 23.07 -43.33 -22.40
CA ALA A 6 23.01 -42.34 -21.33
C ALA A 6 21.88 -41.35 -21.60
N SER A 7 20.72 -41.55 -20.96
CA SER A 7 19.67 -40.54 -20.89
C SER A 7 20.17 -39.34 -20.09
N SER A 8 20.47 -38.26 -20.80
CA SER A 8 20.78 -36.96 -20.19
C SER A 8 19.47 -36.35 -19.67
N LEU A 9 19.21 -36.50 -18.38
CA LEU A 9 18.19 -35.73 -17.66
C LEU A 9 18.64 -34.27 -17.65
N PHE A 10 18.09 -33.47 -18.57
CA PHE A 10 18.11 -32.02 -18.44
C PHE A 10 17.22 -31.65 -17.24
N PHE A 11 17.85 -31.40 -16.09
CA PHE A 11 17.23 -30.59 -15.05
C PHE A 11 17.02 -29.20 -15.63
N ILE A 12 15.79 -28.89 -16.05
CA ILE A 12 15.38 -27.50 -16.23
C ILE A 12 15.34 -26.93 -14.82
N ALA A 13 16.40 -26.25 -14.42
CA ALA A 13 16.35 -25.39 -13.25
C ALA A 13 15.21 -24.40 -13.51
N THR A 14 14.12 -24.51 -12.76
CA THR A 14 13.14 -23.43 -12.66
C THR A 14 13.90 -22.25 -12.12
N ALA A 15 14.19 -21.26 -12.97
CA ALA A 15 14.82 -20.03 -12.54
C ALA A 15 13.95 -19.44 -11.43
N GLU A 16 14.51 -19.35 -10.23
CA GLU A 16 13.86 -18.72 -9.09
C GLU A 16 13.61 -17.25 -9.44
N LEU A 17 12.40 -16.74 -9.18
CA LEU A 17 12.10 -15.33 -9.45
C LEU A 17 12.99 -14.46 -8.54
N PRO A 18 13.63 -13.40 -9.09
CA PRO A 18 14.53 -12.56 -8.30
C PRO A 18 13.79 -11.82 -7.18
N PRO A 19 14.47 -11.34 -6.13
CA PRO A 19 13.80 -10.61 -5.04
C PRO A 19 13.15 -9.30 -5.52
N LEU A 20 12.09 -8.91 -4.82
CA LEU A 20 11.37 -7.65 -5.01
C LEU A 20 11.60 -6.73 -3.81
N TYR A 21 11.83 -5.44 -4.07
CA TYR A 21 12.10 -4.43 -3.04
C TYR A 21 11.12 -3.27 -3.19
N TYR A 22 10.52 -2.80 -2.11
CA TYR A 22 9.61 -1.66 -2.15
C TYR A 22 10.34 -0.35 -2.45
N ARG A 23 9.70 0.50 -3.26
CA ARG A 23 10.29 1.77 -3.71
C ARG A 23 9.35 2.94 -3.50
N TYR A 24 8.10 2.80 -3.91
CA TYR A 24 7.13 3.88 -3.78
C TYR A 24 5.70 3.36 -3.81
N ALA A 25 4.78 4.20 -3.37
CA ALA A 25 3.35 4.07 -3.64
C ALA A 25 2.87 5.28 -4.44
N SER A 26 1.83 5.09 -5.24
CA SER A 26 1.13 6.20 -5.85
C SER A 26 -0.36 6.11 -5.62
N PHE A 27 -1.03 7.27 -5.67
CA PHE A 27 -2.45 7.39 -5.47
C PHE A 27 -3.07 8.38 -6.46
N GLY A 28 -4.15 7.96 -7.12
CA GLY A 28 -5.01 8.86 -7.89
C GLY A 28 -5.81 9.76 -6.95
N VAL A 29 -5.69 11.08 -7.07
CA VAL A 29 -6.37 12.05 -6.18
C VAL A 29 -6.90 13.25 -6.96
N GLU A 30 -7.91 13.92 -6.43
CA GLU A 30 -8.50 15.11 -7.08
C GLU A 30 -7.52 16.30 -7.10
N ASN A 31 -6.77 16.51 -6.01
CA ASN A 31 -5.82 17.60 -5.86
C ASN A 31 -4.46 17.10 -5.35
N PRO A 32 -3.53 16.76 -6.26
CA PRO A 32 -2.20 16.25 -5.92
C PRO A 32 -1.41 17.16 -4.99
N LYS A 33 -1.46 18.47 -5.22
CA LYS A 33 -0.72 19.46 -4.44
C LYS A 33 -1.21 19.53 -2.99
N ALA A 34 -2.54 19.57 -2.79
CA ALA A 34 -3.11 19.61 -1.45
C ALA A 34 -2.83 18.31 -0.68
N ALA A 35 -2.92 17.16 -1.35
CA ALA A 35 -2.59 15.87 -0.77
C ALA A 35 -1.11 15.78 -0.34
N ALA A 36 -0.18 16.18 -1.21
CA ALA A 36 1.25 16.21 -0.93
C ALA A 36 1.60 17.16 0.22
N GLN A 37 1.01 18.36 0.25
CA GLN A 37 1.23 19.33 1.33
C GLN A 37 0.73 18.80 2.68
N PHE A 38 -0.44 18.16 2.69
CA PHE A 38 -0.97 17.53 3.90
C PHE A 38 -0.06 16.39 4.35
N PHE A 39 0.32 15.49 3.44
CA PHE A 39 1.21 14.36 3.74
C PHE A 39 2.54 14.83 4.31
N SER A 40 3.25 15.70 3.59
CA SER A 40 4.54 16.31 3.99
C SER A 40 4.46 16.96 5.38
N ARG A 41 3.37 17.67 5.70
CA ARG A 41 3.18 18.32 7.01
C ARG A 41 3.17 17.33 8.18
N TYR A 42 2.65 16.12 8.00
CA TYR A 42 2.47 15.14 9.09
C TYR A 42 3.45 13.98 9.05
N THR A 43 4.22 13.82 7.97
CA THR A 43 5.29 12.82 7.86
C THR A 43 6.68 13.41 7.84
N GLY A 44 6.83 14.73 7.68
CA GLY A 44 8.13 15.39 7.51
C GLY A 44 8.76 15.15 6.15
N GLY A 45 8.07 14.46 5.23
CA GLY A 45 8.58 14.18 3.90
C GLY A 45 8.78 15.44 3.05
N GLU A 46 9.74 15.40 2.14
CA GLU A 46 10.12 16.52 1.29
C GLU A 46 9.39 16.46 -0.06
N VAL A 47 8.79 17.57 -0.50
CA VAL A 47 8.23 17.64 -1.85
C VAL A 47 9.38 17.67 -2.86
N ILE A 48 9.41 16.71 -3.77
CA ILE A 48 10.49 16.54 -4.76
C ILE A 48 10.10 17.13 -6.13
N SER A 49 11.12 17.49 -6.91
CA SER A 49 10.93 17.97 -8.28
C SER A 49 10.74 16.80 -9.26
N ARG A 50 10.19 17.10 -10.45
CA ARG A 50 9.85 16.08 -11.45
C ARG A 50 11.06 15.27 -11.91
N GLU A 51 12.24 15.90 -11.95
CA GLU A 51 13.51 15.28 -12.33
C GLU A 51 13.98 14.21 -11.34
N GLN A 52 13.40 14.19 -10.13
CA GLN A 52 13.71 13.22 -9.08
C GLN A 52 12.69 12.08 -9.00
N PHE A 53 11.63 12.11 -9.83
CA PHE A 53 10.58 11.10 -9.79
C PHE A 53 11.09 9.74 -10.28
N LEU A 54 10.64 8.66 -9.62
CA LEU A 54 10.81 7.28 -10.04
C LEU A 54 9.72 6.82 -11.02
N ILE A 55 8.62 7.56 -11.06
CA ILE A 55 7.52 7.38 -12.01
C ILE A 55 7.70 8.28 -13.22
N GLU A 56 7.00 7.93 -14.29
CA GLU A 56 6.87 8.78 -15.46
C GLU A 56 5.43 9.29 -15.58
N PRO A 57 5.17 10.52 -15.12
CA PRO A 57 3.87 11.12 -15.30
C PRO A 57 3.62 11.37 -16.77
N THR A 58 2.41 11.11 -17.25
CA THR A 58 2.02 11.54 -18.58
C THR A 58 2.15 13.07 -18.72
N PRO A 59 2.25 13.61 -19.95
CA PRO A 59 2.31 15.06 -20.15
C PRO A 59 1.11 15.83 -19.58
N ASN A 60 -0.06 15.19 -19.47
CA ASN A 60 -1.30 15.80 -18.98
C ASN A 60 -1.54 15.56 -17.49
N SER A 61 -0.72 14.72 -16.85
CA SER A 61 -0.83 14.41 -15.44
C SER A 61 -0.32 15.56 -14.57
N GLN A 62 -1.15 15.97 -13.61
CA GLN A 62 -0.68 16.70 -12.44
C GLN A 62 -0.13 15.70 -11.44
N THR A 63 1.19 15.71 -11.24
CA THR A 63 1.86 14.81 -10.29
C THR A 63 2.69 15.59 -9.30
N VAL A 64 2.59 15.21 -8.03
CA VAL A 64 3.45 15.71 -6.95
C VAL A 64 3.98 14.51 -6.16
N GLY A 65 5.30 14.42 -6.04
CA GLY A 65 5.97 13.41 -5.23
C GLY A 65 6.38 13.97 -3.86
N VAL A 66 6.27 13.14 -2.82
CA VAL A 66 6.87 13.40 -1.51
C VAL A 66 7.85 12.29 -1.18
N ARG A 67 9.09 12.65 -0.86
CA ARG A 67 10.17 11.72 -0.50
C ARG A 67 10.29 11.62 1.02
N LEU A 68 10.35 10.39 1.50
CA LEU A 68 10.64 10.07 2.90
C LEU A 68 12.05 9.45 2.95
N PRO A 69 13.07 10.17 3.43
CA PRO A 69 14.37 9.56 3.71
C PRO A 69 14.25 8.65 4.93
N PHE A 70 14.89 7.47 4.87
CA PHE A 70 14.99 6.58 6.03
C PHE A 70 16.20 5.67 5.95
N GLU A 71 16.92 5.43 7.05
CA GLU A 71 18.04 4.47 7.13
C GLU A 71 19.06 4.57 5.96
N GLY A 72 19.35 5.77 5.46
CA GLY A 72 20.23 5.98 4.29
C GLY A 72 19.62 5.59 2.93
N LYS A 73 18.32 5.28 2.90
CA LYS A 73 17.47 5.02 1.74
C LYS A 73 16.36 6.07 1.66
N PHE A 74 15.42 5.86 0.75
CA PHE A 74 14.20 6.64 0.67
C PHE A 74 13.06 5.84 0.05
N SER A 75 11.83 6.30 0.30
CA SER A 75 10.64 5.89 -0.44
C SER A 75 9.87 7.12 -0.86
N ASP A 76 9.23 7.06 -2.02
CA ASP A 76 8.39 8.14 -2.51
C ASP A 76 6.90 7.80 -2.37
N VAL A 77 6.09 8.84 -2.15
CA VAL A 77 4.64 8.77 -2.26
C VAL A 77 4.20 9.78 -3.31
N TYR A 78 3.59 9.27 -4.38
CA TYR A 78 3.14 10.09 -5.50
C TYR A 78 1.64 10.32 -5.45
N PHE A 79 1.23 11.57 -5.58
CA PHE A 79 -0.16 11.96 -5.75
C PHE A 79 -0.36 12.40 -7.18
N GLN A 80 -1.35 11.83 -7.87
CA GLN A 80 -1.51 11.99 -9.31
C GLN A 80 -2.96 12.31 -9.68
N ASN A 81 -3.15 13.22 -10.63
CA ASN A 81 -4.44 13.47 -11.28
C ASN A 81 -4.19 13.61 -12.77
N ASP A 82 -4.68 12.66 -13.55
CA ASP A 82 -4.56 12.68 -15.00
C ASP A 82 -5.94 12.51 -15.63
N THR A 83 -6.49 13.64 -16.08
CA THR A 83 -7.81 13.67 -16.71
C THR A 83 -7.81 13.13 -18.14
N SER A 84 -6.65 12.80 -18.71
CA SER A 84 -6.55 12.17 -20.02
C SER A 84 -6.65 10.65 -19.97
N LEU A 85 -6.48 10.05 -18.78
CA LEU A 85 -6.64 8.62 -18.58
C LEU A 85 -8.13 8.24 -18.42
N PRO A 86 -8.54 7.05 -18.88
CA PRO A 86 -9.89 6.58 -18.67
C PRO A 86 -10.18 6.35 -17.19
N ALA A 87 -11.46 6.48 -16.86
CA ALA A 87 -12.01 6.44 -15.52
C ALA A 87 -13.09 5.36 -15.35
N GLY A 88 -13.43 4.61 -16.39
CA GLY A 88 -14.70 3.85 -16.40
C GLY A 88 -15.90 4.74 -15.98
N ASP A 89 -16.87 4.14 -15.29
CA ASP A 89 -18.07 4.86 -14.80
C ASP A 89 -17.85 5.66 -13.50
N MET A 90 -16.66 5.64 -12.91
CA MET A 90 -16.35 6.28 -11.63
C MET A 90 -15.14 7.20 -11.76
N ILE A 91 -15.31 8.51 -11.56
CA ILE A 91 -14.17 9.45 -11.53
C ILE A 91 -13.48 9.44 -10.15
N LEU A 92 -12.18 9.79 -10.09
CA LEU A 92 -11.38 9.83 -8.85
C LEU A 92 -12.05 10.60 -7.71
N SER A 93 -12.63 11.78 -8.00
CA SER A 93 -13.31 12.59 -6.99
C SER A 93 -14.57 11.90 -6.42
N SER A 94 -15.27 11.12 -7.24
CA SER A 94 -16.44 10.36 -6.81
C SER A 94 -16.03 9.16 -5.97
N PHE A 95 -14.94 8.48 -6.34
CA PHE A 95 -14.33 7.43 -5.52
C PHE A 95 -13.89 7.98 -4.16
N ALA A 96 -13.02 9.00 -4.15
CA ALA A 96 -12.51 9.62 -2.93
C ALA A 96 -13.64 10.12 -2.01
N ARG A 97 -14.73 10.67 -2.58
CA ARG A 97 -15.91 11.08 -1.81
C ARG A 97 -16.63 9.88 -1.20
N LYS A 98 -16.85 8.79 -1.95
CA LYS A 98 -17.48 7.57 -1.42
C LYS A 98 -16.69 7.03 -0.24
N ILE A 99 -15.37 6.91 -0.38
CA ILE A 99 -14.49 6.43 0.71
C ILE A 99 -14.51 7.38 1.90
N ALA A 100 -14.31 8.68 1.67
CA ALA A 100 -14.32 9.67 2.74
C ALA A 100 -15.64 9.72 3.52
N THR A 101 -16.79 9.39 2.89
CA THR A 101 -18.08 9.28 3.58
C THR A 101 -18.33 7.93 4.24
N THR A 102 -17.51 6.92 3.95
CA THR A 102 -17.58 5.63 4.64
C THR A 102 -16.98 5.77 6.04
N HIS A 103 -15.91 6.53 6.21
CA HIS A 103 -15.24 6.65 7.51
C HIS A 103 -15.87 7.73 8.39
N SER A 104 -16.20 7.38 9.63
CA SER A 104 -16.45 8.40 10.64
C SER A 104 -15.17 8.95 11.26
N MET A 105 -14.06 8.18 11.20
CA MET A 105 -12.85 8.38 12.01
C MET A 105 -13.15 8.50 13.52
N ALA A 106 -14.30 8.00 13.97
CA ALA A 106 -14.58 7.82 15.38
C ALA A 106 -13.77 6.66 15.91
N GLN A 107 -13.34 6.75 17.17
CA GLN A 107 -12.49 5.71 17.77
C GLN A 107 -13.21 4.36 17.72
N ASP A 108 -14.46 4.30 18.17
CA ASP A 108 -15.30 3.10 18.22
C ASP A 108 -15.74 2.52 16.86
N ASP A 109 -15.37 3.17 15.77
CA ASP A 109 -15.74 2.78 14.42
C ASP A 109 -14.55 2.19 13.66
N TRP A 110 -14.79 1.05 13.03
CA TRP A 110 -13.85 0.40 12.14
C TRP A 110 -14.62 -0.14 10.94
N ASP A 111 -14.30 0.35 9.76
CA ASP A 111 -14.84 -0.13 8.49
C ASP A 111 -13.75 -0.79 7.63
N TRP A 112 -14.16 -1.48 6.57
CA TRP A 112 -13.23 -2.17 5.68
C TRP A 112 -12.23 -1.23 5.02
N TRP A 113 -12.63 0.00 4.71
CA TRP A 113 -11.75 0.91 3.99
C TRP A 113 -10.63 1.44 4.90
N GLN A 114 -10.77 1.34 6.23
CA GLN A 114 -9.67 1.62 7.16
C GLN A 114 -8.56 0.57 7.07
N ASP A 115 -8.84 -0.60 6.50
CA ASP A 115 -7.84 -1.61 6.12
C ASP A 115 -7.25 -1.36 4.72
N TRP A 116 -7.67 -0.30 4.01
CA TRP A 116 -7.00 0.21 2.80
C TRP A 116 -6.10 1.39 3.19
N HIS A 117 -4.84 1.11 3.54
CA HIS A 117 -3.92 2.14 4.02
C HIS A 117 -2.47 1.87 3.65
N LEU A 118 -1.69 2.95 3.61
CA LEU A 118 -0.22 2.89 3.57
C LEU A 118 0.31 3.12 4.98
N ALA A 119 1.21 2.24 5.42
CA ALA A 119 1.71 2.25 6.79
C ALA A 119 3.19 2.56 6.87
N PHE A 120 3.56 3.30 7.92
CA PHE A 120 4.92 3.63 8.27
C PHE A 120 5.18 3.31 9.74
N SER A 121 6.40 2.87 10.05
CA SER A 121 6.92 2.76 11.40
C SER A 121 7.69 4.02 11.78
N VAL A 122 7.54 4.44 13.02
CA VAL A 122 8.28 5.55 13.62
C VAL A 122 8.80 5.15 15.00
N ASP A 123 9.90 5.77 15.43
CA ASP A 123 10.47 5.57 16.77
C ASP A 123 9.74 6.40 17.85
N ASN A 124 8.99 7.43 17.46
CA ASN A 124 8.26 8.32 18.36
C ASN A 124 6.85 8.65 17.83
N LEU A 125 5.87 7.79 18.14
CA LEU A 125 4.48 7.98 17.71
C LEU A 125 3.81 9.20 18.37
N ASP A 126 4.25 9.58 19.56
CA ASP A 126 3.71 10.73 20.30
C ASP A 126 3.96 12.05 19.56
N ALA A 127 5.10 12.20 18.87
CA ALA A 127 5.39 13.38 18.06
C ALA A 127 4.36 13.58 16.94
N VAL A 128 3.97 12.49 16.29
CA VAL A 128 2.94 12.50 15.23
C VAL A 128 1.57 12.80 15.83
N ALA A 129 1.21 12.13 16.93
CA ALA A 129 -0.07 12.36 17.61
C ALA A 129 -0.22 13.81 18.10
N LEU A 130 0.81 14.37 18.75
CA LEU A 130 0.79 15.76 19.22
C LEU A 130 0.56 16.72 18.06
N ARG A 131 1.20 16.48 16.90
CA ARG A 131 1.03 17.34 15.73
C ARG A 131 -0.39 17.28 15.19
N LEU A 132 -0.94 16.08 15.04
CA LEU A 132 -2.33 15.87 14.59
C LEU A 132 -3.33 16.53 15.55
N MET A 133 -3.15 16.36 16.86
CA MET A 133 -4.03 16.96 17.87
C MET A 133 -3.94 18.49 17.89
N LYS A 134 -2.74 19.08 17.84
CA LYS A 134 -2.55 20.55 17.77
C LYS A 134 -3.22 21.16 16.54
N ASP A 135 -3.18 20.44 15.42
CA ASP A 135 -3.78 20.87 14.15
C ASP A 135 -5.27 20.48 14.01
N ASN A 136 -5.88 19.87 15.04
CA ASN A 136 -7.24 19.34 15.04
C ASN A 136 -7.53 18.37 13.87
N VAL A 137 -6.55 17.56 13.48
CA VAL A 137 -6.74 16.50 12.48
C VAL A 137 -7.33 15.26 13.16
N PRO A 138 -8.50 14.76 12.71
CA PRO A 138 -9.07 13.53 13.24
C PRO A 138 -8.18 12.32 12.95
N PHE A 139 -7.99 11.47 13.96
CA PHE A 139 -7.30 10.19 13.81
C PHE A 139 -7.90 9.15 14.74
N VAL A 140 -7.72 7.88 14.40
CA VAL A 140 -8.10 6.72 15.22
C VAL A 140 -6.86 6.14 15.88
N SER A 141 -6.97 5.78 17.16
CA SER A 141 -5.91 5.16 17.99
C SER A 141 -6.31 3.74 18.38
N ARG A 142 -5.60 2.76 17.85
CA ARG A 142 -5.87 1.31 18.01
C ARG A 142 -4.58 0.50 18.12
N GLY A 143 -3.72 0.88 19.07
CA GLY A 143 -2.34 0.36 19.14
C GLY A 143 -1.36 1.10 18.22
N SER A 144 -1.87 1.62 17.10
CA SER A 144 -1.22 2.54 16.14
C SER A 144 -2.14 3.74 15.85
N LEU A 145 -1.66 4.71 15.08
CA LEU A 145 -2.44 5.87 14.62
C LEU A 145 -2.93 5.66 13.19
N TYR A 146 -4.16 6.08 12.90
CA TYR A 146 -4.70 6.13 11.54
C TYR A 146 -5.29 7.50 11.27
N PHE A 147 -4.90 8.15 10.18
CA PHE A 147 -5.50 9.42 9.76
C PHE A 147 -5.73 9.46 8.25
N THR A 148 -6.76 10.18 7.83
CA THR A 148 -7.13 10.31 6.41
C THR A 148 -6.46 11.52 5.80
N ILE A 149 -5.94 11.39 4.57
CA ILE A 149 -5.62 12.57 3.77
C ILE A 149 -6.93 13.15 3.21
N PRO A 150 -7.26 14.42 3.48
CA PRO A 150 -8.55 14.97 3.10
C PRO A 150 -8.83 14.85 1.60
N ARG A 151 -10.04 14.36 1.26
CA ARG A 151 -10.54 14.25 -0.13
C ARG A 151 -9.77 13.31 -1.06
N THR A 152 -8.99 12.35 -0.55
CA THR A 152 -8.24 11.38 -1.38
C THR A 152 -8.70 9.93 -1.22
N GLY A 153 -9.50 9.62 -0.20
CA GLY A 153 -9.82 8.23 0.16
C GLY A 153 -8.62 7.44 0.70
N LEU A 154 -7.48 8.10 0.93
CA LEU A 154 -6.26 7.48 1.43
C LEU A 154 -6.18 7.60 2.95
N ILE A 155 -5.86 6.49 3.60
CA ILE A 155 -5.56 6.42 5.02
C ILE A 155 -4.07 6.13 5.20
N ILE A 156 -3.46 6.85 6.14
CA ILE A 156 -2.09 6.62 6.58
C ILE A 156 -2.14 5.99 7.96
N GLN A 157 -1.45 4.86 8.11
CA GLN A 157 -1.19 4.26 9.42
C GLN A 157 0.22 4.62 9.88
N VAL A 158 0.36 4.92 11.16
CA VAL A 158 1.65 5.13 11.81
C VAL A 158 1.79 4.18 13.00
N LEU A 159 2.76 3.27 12.88
CA LEU A 159 3.11 2.25 13.86
C LEU A 159 4.18 2.79 14.80
N GLY A 160 4.04 2.50 16.09
CA GLY A 160 5.02 2.87 17.10
C GLY A 160 4.44 2.84 18.51
N ASP A 161 5.31 3.12 19.47
CA ASP A 161 4.91 3.23 20.87
C ASP A 161 4.46 4.66 21.19
N ALA A 162 3.38 4.75 21.97
CA ALA A 162 2.79 6.02 22.33
C ALA A 162 2.48 6.04 23.81
N THR A 163 2.71 7.19 24.43
CA THR A 163 2.60 7.45 25.86
C THR A 163 1.69 8.64 26.18
N VAL A 164 1.38 9.51 25.20
CA VAL A 164 0.66 10.78 25.46
C VAL A 164 -0.85 10.72 25.24
N TYR A 165 -1.39 9.61 24.73
CA TYR A 165 -2.83 9.44 24.53
C TYR A 165 -3.29 8.03 24.89
N TRP A 166 -4.57 7.90 25.22
CA TRP A 166 -5.13 6.58 25.52
C TRP A 166 -5.16 5.71 24.27
N LYS A 167 -4.64 4.49 24.38
CA LYS A 167 -4.80 3.45 23.37
C LYS A 167 -5.95 2.56 23.80
N GLU A 168 -7.03 2.53 23.03
CA GLU A 168 -8.01 1.47 23.21
C GLU A 168 -7.41 0.17 22.68
N PRO A 169 -7.55 -0.96 23.39
CA PRO A 169 -7.23 -2.26 22.83
C PRO A 169 -7.98 -2.42 21.50
N PHE A 170 -7.25 -2.74 20.43
CA PHE A 170 -7.88 -2.91 19.13
C PHE A 170 -8.71 -4.19 19.12
N LEU A 171 -10.02 -4.06 19.33
CA LEU A 171 -10.95 -5.19 19.26
C LEU A 171 -11.30 -5.46 17.79
N PHE A 172 -10.36 -6.08 17.08
CA PHE A 172 -10.49 -6.35 15.64
C PHE A 172 -11.81 -7.05 15.31
N CYS A 173 -12.25 -8.06 16.09
CA CYS A 173 -13.51 -8.76 15.84
C CYS A 173 -14.79 -8.06 16.35
N ARG A 174 -14.72 -6.85 16.89
CA ARG A 174 -15.93 -6.09 17.29
C ARG A 174 -16.77 -5.80 16.06
N LYS A 175 -18.04 -6.20 16.06
CA LYS A 175 -18.96 -5.91 14.97
C LYS A 175 -19.22 -4.40 14.86
N THR A 176 -19.21 -3.87 13.64
CA THR A 176 -19.58 -2.49 13.32
C THR A 176 -20.76 -2.48 12.36
N SER A 177 -21.60 -1.44 12.41
CA SER A 177 -22.76 -1.29 11.51
C SER A 177 -23.00 0.17 11.16
N GLU A 178 -23.68 0.41 10.04
CA GLU A 178 -24.02 1.76 9.59
C GLU A 178 -24.91 2.51 10.58
N GLU A 179 -25.82 1.81 11.28
CA GLU A 179 -26.72 2.42 12.26
C GLU A 179 -26.04 2.75 13.58
N LEU A 180 -25.09 1.92 14.01
CA LEU A 180 -24.45 2.03 15.31
C LEU A 180 -23.19 2.89 15.26
N THR A 181 -22.21 2.52 14.44
CA THR A 181 -20.88 3.13 14.46
C THR A 181 -20.65 4.09 13.30
N GLY A 182 -21.26 3.86 12.13
CA GLY A 182 -21.09 4.71 10.94
C GLY A 182 -21.61 6.15 11.08
N LYS A 183 -22.34 6.45 12.15
CA LYS A 183 -22.85 7.80 12.48
C LYS A 183 -22.12 8.46 13.66
N MET A 184 -21.19 7.76 14.29
CA MET A 184 -20.43 8.30 15.40
C MET A 184 -19.59 9.48 14.91
N GLN A 185 -19.34 10.44 15.80
CA GLN A 185 -18.43 11.54 15.52
C GLN A 185 -17.07 11.23 16.12
N PRO A 186 -15.96 11.68 15.50
CA PRO A 186 -14.66 11.70 16.15
C PRO A 186 -14.76 12.37 17.52
N TYR A 187 -14.18 11.75 18.54
CA TYR A 187 -14.02 12.35 19.85
C TYR A 187 -12.55 12.33 20.24
N THR A 188 -12.15 13.38 20.95
CA THR A 188 -10.76 13.56 21.38
C THR A 188 -10.45 12.56 22.49
N LEU A 189 -9.40 11.76 22.30
CA LEU A 189 -8.90 10.82 23.31
C LEU A 189 -8.05 11.48 24.39
N ASN A 190 -7.68 12.74 24.19
CA ASN A 190 -6.83 13.47 25.10
C ASN A 190 -7.65 14.29 26.10
N VAL A 191 -7.37 14.07 27.39
CA VAL A 191 -7.95 14.82 28.52
C VAL A 191 -6.98 15.87 29.08
N THR A 192 -5.77 15.97 28.50
CA THR A 192 -4.70 16.90 28.91
C THR A 192 -4.67 18.13 28.01
N ASP A 193 -4.43 19.30 28.61
CA ASP A 193 -4.24 20.55 27.89
C ASP A 193 -2.96 20.52 27.04
N LEU A 194 -3.14 20.45 25.73
CA LEU A 194 -2.07 20.39 24.74
C LEU A 194 -1.41 21.72 24.41
N SER A 195 -1.97 22.85 24.87
CA SER A 195 -1.38 24.17 24.65
C SER A 195 0.00 24.31 25.30
N THR A 196 0.28 23.49 26.30
CA THR A 196 1.56 23.44 27.02
C THR A 196 2.48 22.30 26.57
N ALA A 197 2.01 21.43 25.69
CA ALA A 197 2.82 20.31 25.20
C ALA A 197 3.96 20.83 24.31
N PRO A 198 5.21 20.37 24.50
CA PRO A 198 6.33 20.84 23.70
C PRO A 198 6.10 20.52 22.22
N ASP A 199 6.67 21.35 21.35
CA ASP A 199 6.80 20.97 19.95
C ASP A 199 7.85 19.87 19.84
N MET A 200 7.46 18.74 19.25
CA MET A 200 8.35 17.62 18.99
C MET A 200 8.65 17.57 17.49
N PRO A 201 9.93 17.39 17.09
CA PRO A 201 10.24 17.14 15.70
C PRO A 201 9.56 15.85 15.25
N LEU A 202 9.13 15.81 13.99
CA LEU A 202 8.60 14.57 13.43
C LEU A 202 9.72 13.53 13.32
N PRO A 203 9.43 12.26 13.67
CA PRO A 203 10.39 11.17 13.55
C PRO A 203 10.64 10.79 12.09
N GLU A 204 11.60 9.91 11.87
CA GLU A 204 11.79 9.26 10.59
C GLU A 204 10.63 8.28 10.31
N PHE A 205 10.05 8.35 9.11
CA PHE A 205 8.97 7.47 8.67
C PHE A 205 9.53 6.34 7.80
N VAL A 206 9.63 5.14 8.36
CA VAL A 206 10.12 3.95 7.66
C VAL A 206 8.93 3.21 7.04
N PRO A 207 8.90 2.93 5.73
CA PRO A 207 7.83 2.16 5.11
C PRO A 207 7.66 0.80 5.78
N SER A 208 6.43 0.47 6.15
CA SER A 208 6.12 -0.82 6.78
C SER A 208 5.36 -1.72 5.82
N HIS A 209 4.20 -1.27 5.35
CA HIS A 209 3.33 -2.11 4.55
C HIS A 209 2.27 -1.33 3.77
N GLN A 210 1.73 -1.98 2.73
CA GLN A 210 0.48 -1.61 2.09
C GLN A 210 -0.59 -2.59 2.55
N SER A 211 -1.61 -2.07 3.22
CA SER A 211 -2.79 -2.85 3.59
C SER A 211 -3.91 -2.65 2.58
N LEU A 212 -4.59 -3.75 2.24
CA LEU A 212 -5.61 -3.84 1.22
C LEU A 212 -6.80 -4.60 1.78
N ALA A 213 -7.94 -3.91 1.86
CA ALA A 213 -9.23 -4.56 1.98
C ALA A 213 -9.47 -5.45 0.76
N ALA A 214 -9.81 -6.72 0.97
CA ALA A 214 -9.98 -7.70 -0.09
C ALA A 214 -11.23 -8.56 0.14
N SER A 215 -12.01 -8.82 -0.90
CA SER A 215 -13.18 -9.70 -0.79
C SER A 215 -12.81 -11.19 -0.61
N ASP A 216 -11.57 -11.54 -0.98
CA ASP A 216 -10.96 -12.86 -0.81
C ASP A 216 -9.44 -12.70 -0.54
N ALA A 217 -9.09 -12.54 0.74
CA ALA A 217 -7.69 -12.36 1.14
C ALA A 217 -6.80 -13.57 0.81
N PRO A 218 -7.21 -14.82 1.09
CA PRO A 218 -6.43 -16.02 0.73
C PRO A 218 -6.10 -16.13 -0.75
N THR A 219 -7.06 -15.83 -1.64
CA THR A 219 -6.82 -15.89 -3.09
C THR A 219 -5.80 -14.84 -3.54
N ASN A 220 -5.87 -13.61 -3.01
CA ASN A 220 -4.90 -12.57 -3.33
C ASN A 220 -3.50 -12.91 -2.81
N ALA A 221 -3.37 -13.33 -1.55
CA ALA A 221 -2.08 -13.71 -0.99
C ALA A 221 -1.44 -14.88 -1.73
N LYS A 222 -2.23 -15.91 -2.06
CA LYS A 222 -1.76 -17.05 -2.88
C LYS A 222 -1.32 -16.62 -4.27
N TRP A 223 -2.02 -15.67 -4.90
CA TRP A 223 -1.61 -15.09 -6.18
C TRP A 223 -0.24 -14.42 -6.06
N MET A 224 -0.05 -13.58 -5.03
CA MET A 224 1.23 -12.91 -4.77
C MET A 224 2.37 -13.90 -4.52
N GLN A 225 2.11 -14.95 -3.74
CA GLN A 225 3.07 -16.02 -3.50
C GLN A 225 3.46 -16.71 -4.81
N THR A 226 2.46 -17.11 -5.60
CA THR A 226 2.66 -17.94 -6.79
C THR A 226 3.40 -17.18 -7.90
N TYR A 227 3.03 -15.91 -8.13
CA TYR A 227 3.48 -15.20 -9.33
C TYR A 227 4.51 -14.10 -9.06
N LEU A 228 4.60 -13.62 -7.83
CA LEU A 228 5.63 -12.65 -7.42
C LEU A 228 6.72 -13.26 -6.52
N ASN A 229 6.58 -14.53 -6.12
CA ASN A 229 7.47 -15.21 -5.17
C ASN A 229 7.56 -14.48 -3.80
N LEU A 230 6.49 -13.80 -3.39
CA LEU A 230 6.42 -13.23 -2.05
C LEU A 230 6.23 -14.33 -1.01
N THR A 231 6.82 -14.15 0.17
CA THR A 231 6.77 -15.16 1.22
C THR A 231 5.65 -14.86 2.20
N PHE A 232 4.87 -15.89 2.57
CA PHE A 232 3.90 -15.77 3.65
C PHE A 232 4.59 -15.43 4.97
N PHE A 233 3.98 -14.53 5.71
CA PHE A 233 4.34 -14.30 7.09
C PHE A 233 3.37 -15.01 8.04
N TYR A 234 3.80 -16.13 8.61
CA TYR A 234 3.02 -16.93 9.56
C TYR A 234 3.66 -16.92 10.98
N PRO A 235 2.88 -16.73 12.07
CA PRO A 235 1.83 -15.72 12.23
C PRO A 235 1.99 -14.87 13.52
N PHE A 236 1.57 -13.61 13.45
CA PHE A 236 1.27 -12.73 14.60
C PHE A 236 -0.11 -13.03 15.19
N THR A 237 -0.33 -14.30 15.50
CA THR A 237 -1.48 -14.69 16.29
C THR A 237 -0.98 -15.50 17.46
N LYS A 238 -0.16 -14.86 18.31
CA LYS A 238 0.05 -15.41 19.64
C LYS A 238 -1.32 -15.51 20.30
N PRO A 239 -1.61 -16.57 21.08
CA PRO A 239 -2.81 -16.61 21.90
C PRO A 239 -2.95 -15.30 22.68
N ASN A 240 -4.11 -14.65 22.58
CA ASN A 240 -4.48 -13.35 23.17
C ASN A 240 -4.15 -12.06 22.37
N GLU A 241 -3.56 -12.14 21.18
CA GLU A 241 -3.51 -10.98 20.27
C GLU A 241 -4.87 -10.77 19.57
N SER A 242 -5.25 -9.52 19.27
CA SER A 242 -6.56 -9.20 18.67
C SER A 242 -6.82 -9.93 17.36
N HIS A 243 -5.76 -10.14 16.56
CA HIS A 243 -5.81 -10.87 15.30
C HIS A 243 -5.85 -12.39 15.49
N ALA A 244 -5.49 -12.93 16.66
CA ALA A 244 -5.59 -14.36 16.93
C ALA A 244 -7.03 -14.88 16.96
N TYR A 245 -7.98 -13.99 17.22
CA TYR A 245 -9.42 -14.27 17.14
C TYR A 245 -10.01 -14.00 15.75
N ALA A 246 -9.23 -13.41 14.84
CA ALA A 246 -9.68 -13.10 13.49
C ALA A 246 -9.83 -14.39 12.66
N GLY A 247 -8.80 -15.25 12.69
CA GLY A 247 -8.63 -16.43 11.82
C GLY A 247 -9.89 -17.26 11.61
N GLY A 248 -10.58 -17.02 10.49
CA GLY A 248 -11.76 -17.77 10.06
C GLY A 248 -13.08 -17.34 10.72
N THR A 249 -13.06 -16.60 11.83
CA THR A 249 -14.26 -16.26 12.61
C THR A 249 -14.82 -14.89 12.21
N CYS A 250 -14.01 -13.85 12.30
CA CYS A 250 -14.46 -12.47 12.06
C CYS A 250 -13.77 -11.82 10.86
N ALA A 251 -12.66 -12.40 10.39
CA ALA A 251 -11.98 -12.03 9.15
C ALA A 251 -11.06 -13.15 8.65
N ASP A 252 -10.55 -13.01 7.44
CA ASP A 252 -9.37 -13.72 6.95
C ASP A 252 -8.28 -12.68 6.66
N ILE A 253 -7.06 -12.91 7.18
CA ILE A 253 -5.95 -11.96 7.13
C ILE A 253 -4.73 -12.71 6.61
N GLU A 254 -4.10 -12.17 5.57
CA GLU A 254 -2.94 -12.76 4.94
C GLU A 254 -1.84 -11.72 4.76
N TRP A 255 -0.64 -12.01 5.26
CA TRP A 255 0.50 -11.11 5.21
C TRP A 255 1.62 -11.69 4.35
N MET A 256 2.14 -10.88 3.44
CA MET A 256 3.18 -11.26 2.47
C MET A 256 4.38 -10.33 2.59
N TYR A 257 5.60 -10.87 2.61
CA TYR A 257 6.84 -10.09 2.63
C TYR A 257 7.49 -9.96 1.25
N ALA A 258 7.91 -8.73 0.95
CA ALA A 258 8.98 -8.42 0.00
C ALA A 258 10.37 -8.53 0.68
N ALA A 259 11.43 -8.44 -0.10
CA ALA A 259 12.80 -8.73 0.35
C ALA A 259 13.36 -7.70 1.35
N ASP A 260 12.85 -6.47 1.35
CA ASP A 260 13.22 -5.39 2.26
C ASP A 260 12.32 -5.28 3.50
N HIS A 261 11.62 -6.35 3.84
CA HIS A 261 10.65 -6.40 4.95
C HIS A 261 9.39 -5.54 4.77
N PHE A 262 9.23 -4.85 3.62
CA PHE A 262 7.94 -4.26 3.27
C PHE A 262 6.89 -5.36 3.09
N GLN A 263 5.68 -5.12 3.58
CA GLN A 263 4.62 -6.12 3.54
C GLN A 263 3.42 -5.70 2.69
N PHE A 264 2.72 -6.70 2.17
CA PHE A 264 1.35 -6.57 1.70
C PHE A 264 0.43 -7.29 2.68
N HIS A 265 -0.58 -6.58 3.18
CA HIS A 265 -1.61 -7.16 4.03
C HIS A 265 -2.91 -7.24 3.23
N PHE A 266 -3.46 -8.44 3.08
CA PHE A 266 -4.80 -8.65 2.53
C PHE A 266 -5.75 -8.95 3.68
N ILE A 267 -6.81 -8.16 3.79
CA ILE A 267 -7.74 -8.23 4.92
C ILE A 267 -9.16 -8.38 4.37
N GLN A 268 -9.78 -9.53 4.66
CA GLN A 268 -11.17 -9.81 4.36
C GLN A 268 -11.97 -9.81 5.66
N GLN A 269 -12.70 -8.73 5.93
CA GLN A 269 -13.53 -8.63 7.13
C GLN A 269 -14.87 -9.38 6.94
N LYS A 270 -15.46 -9.93 8.01
CA LYS A 270 -16.78 -10.60 7.95
C LYS A 270 -17.85 -9.91 8.82
N VAL A 271 -17.42 -9.04 9.72
CA VAL A 271 -18.28 -8.41 10.74
C VAL A 271 -18.21 -6.88 10.74
N LYS A 272 -17.44 -6.29 9.82
CA LYS A 272 -17.30 -4.86 9.69
C LYS A 272 -18.21 -4.31 8.60
N ARG A 273 -18.63 -3.08 8.78
CA ARG A 273 -19.38 -2.33 7.75
C ARG A 273 -18.46 -1.92 6.60
N GLU A 274 -19.00 -1.85 5.39
CA GLU A 274 -18.26 -1.47 4.18
C GLU A 274 -18.59 -0.05 3.69
N GLY A 275 -19.63 0.59 4.25
CA GLY A 275 -20.14 1.86 3.74
C GLY A 275 -20.83 1.76 2.38
N ASN A 276 -20.75 2.87 1.64
CA ASN A 276 -21.50 3.09 0.39
C ASN A 276 -20.80 2.56 -0.87
N LEU A 277 -19.59 2.03 -0.74
CA LEU A 277 -18.88 1.34 -1.80
C LEU A 277 -18.39 0.01 -1.23
N ARG A 278 -19.05 -1.07 -1.64
CA ARG A 278 -18.65 -2.41 -1.22
C ARG A 278 -17.32 -2.80 -1.84
N ILE A 279 -16.48 -3.53 -1.11
CA ILE A 279 -15.16 -3.97 -1.55
C ILE A 279 -15.28 -4.86 -2.78
N ALA A 280 -16.12 -5.90 -2.73
CA ALA A 280 -16.34 -6.78 -3.89
C ALA A 280 -16.83 -6.02 -5.14
N ALA A 281 -17.67 -4.99 -4.97
CA ALA A 281 -18.13 -4.17 -6.09
C ALA A 281 -17.03 -3.25 -6.65
N HIS A 282 -16.12 -2.77 -5.80
CA HIS A 282 -14.95 -2.01 -6.23
C HIS A 282 -13.95 -2.90 -6.97
N GLU A 283 -13.65 -4.09 -6.45
CA GLU A 283 -12.77 -5.06 -7.11
C GLU A 283 -13.34 -5.50 -8.46
N GLU A 284 -14.65 -5.79 -8.55
CA GLU A 284 -15.30 -6.11 -9.83
C GLU A 284 -15.18 -4.94 -10.82
N TYR A 285 -15.35 -3.71 -10.34
CA TYR A 285 -15.18 -2.51 -11.14
C TYR A 285 -13.74 -2.36 -11.66
N LEU A 286 -12.72 -2.53 -10.80
CA LEU A 286 -11.32 -2.49 -11.20
C LEU A 286 -11.00 -3.60 -12.19
N ASN A 287 -11.46 -4.83 -11.95
CA ASN A 287 -11.27 -5.95 -12.87
C ASN A 287 -11.92 -5.72 -14.25
N ARG A 288 -13.09 -5.06 -14.32
CA ARG A 288 -13.69 -4.68 -15.61
C ARG A 288 -12.89 -3.59 -16.32
N LEU A 289 -12.38 -2.61 -15.57
CA LEU A 289 -11.57 -1.51 -16.11
C LEU A 289 -10.21 -2.03 -16.62
N HIS A 290 -9.57 -2.90 -15.84
CA HIS A 290 -8.23 -3.43 -16.06
C HIS A 290 -8.21 -4.72 -16.87
N GLY A 291 -9.35 -5.37 -17.11
CA GLY A 291 -9.40 -6.79 -17.53
C GLY A 291 -8.65 -7.17 -18.81
N ASN A 292 -8.33 -6.20 -19.68
CA ASN A 292 -7.49 -6.42 -20.86
C ASN A 292 -6.09 -5.77 -20.78
N LEU A 293 -5.74 -5.08 -19.68
CA LEU A 293 -4.46 -4.38 -19.43
C LEU A 293 -3.77 -3.85 -20.70
N THR A 294 -4.50 -3.15 -21.57
CA THR A 294 -3.94 -2.62 -22.84
C THR A 294 -3.49 -1.17 -22.73
N HIS A 295 -3.93 -0.45 -21.70
CA HIS A 295 -3.65 0.95 -21.49
C HIS A 295 -3.71 1.28 -19.99
N VAL A 296 -3.02 2.34 -19.58
CA VAL A 296 -3.08 2.85 -18.21
C VAL A 296 -4.40 3.61 -18.02
N ASP A 297 -5.00 3.49 -16.85
CA ASP A 297 -6.17 4.25 -16.41
C ASP A 297 -5.89 5.02 -15.11
N GLN A 298 -6.80 5.90 -14.73
CA GLN A 298 -6.63 6.71 -13.52
C GLN A 298 -6.57 5.88 -12.22
N TYR A 299 -7.08 4.63 -12.23
CA TYR A 299 -7.07 3.76 -11.05
C TYR A 299 -5.79 2.91 -10.94
N MET A 300 -5.07 2.69 -12.04
CA MET A 300 -3.68 2.21 -11.97
C MET A 300 -2.75 3.20 -11.26
N LEU A 301 -3.19 4.44 -11.04
CA LEU A 301 -2.50 5.39 -10.18
C LEU A 301 -2.59 5.00 -8.70
N PHE A 302 -3.46 4.07 -8.28
CA PHE A 302 -3.44 3.43 -6.96
C PHE A 302 -2.59 2.16 -7.03
N ARG A 303 -1.30 2.27 -6.71
CA ARG A 303 -0.35 1.16 -6.86
C ARG A 303 0.79 1.21 -5.86
N ALA A 304 1.35 0.03 -5.61
CA ALA A 304 2.65 -0.12 -4.96
C ALA A 304 3.67 -0.57 -6.01
N ALA A 305 4.85 0.04 -6.00
CA ALA A 305 5.91 -0.29 -6.91
C ALA A 305 7.06 -1.00 -6.22
N LEU A 306 7.50 -2.08 -6.84
CA LEU A 306 8.59 -2.92 -6.41
C LEU A 306 9.69 -2.89 -7.48
N SER A 307 10.94 -2.69 -7.08
CA SER A 307 12.08 -2.84 -7.97
C SER A 307 12.56 -4.28 -8.01
N THR A 308 13.08 -4.69 -9.17
CA THR A 308 13.72 -5.99 -9.36
C THR A 308 14.89 -5.88 -10.34
N PRO A 309 15.91 -6.75 -10.28
CA PRO A 309 17.04 -6.70 -11.22
C PRO A 309 16.68 -6.95 -12.68
N ASP A 310 15.61 -7.71 -12.94
CA ASP A 310 15.18 -8.06 -14.29
C ASP A 310 13.66 -8.29 -14.32
N VAL A 311 12.94 -7.32 -14.88
CA VAL A 311 11.48 -7.40 -15.04
C VAL A 311 11.07 -8.39 -16.14
N GLY A 312 11.97 -8.74 -17.07
CA GLY A 312 11.71 -9.70 -18.13
C GLY A 312 11.40 -11.09 -17.62
N VAL A 313 12.09 -11.53 -16.56
CA VAL A 313 11.83 -12.82 -15.90
C VAL A 313 10.39 -12.91 -15.36
N TYR A 314 9.87 -11.81 -14.82
CA TYR A 314 8.48 -11.71 -14.39
C TYR A 314 7.52 -11.70 -15.56
N ALA A 315 7.80 -10.91 -16.60
CA ALA A 315 6.97 -10.87 -17.80
C ALA A 315 6.81 -12.27 -18.44
N GLU A 316 7.90 -13.05 -18.53
CA GLU A 316 7.87 -14.44 -18.99
C GLU A 316 7.05 -15.35 -18.06
N ASN A 317 7.22 -15.19 -16.74
CA ASN A 317 6.45 -15.94 -15.75
C ASN A 317 4.94 -15.67 -15.86
N PHE A 318 4.53 -14.40 -16.02
CA PHE A 318 3.12 -14.04 -16.20
C PHE A 318 2.57 -14.55 -17.53
N ALA A 319 3.31 -14.39 -18.63
CA ALA A 319 2.91 -14.88 -19.95
C ALA A 319 2.69 -16.41 -19.95
N LYS A 320 3.59 -17.17 -19.30
CA LYS A 320 3.48 -18.62 -19.16
C LYS A 320 2.19 -19.06 -18.45
N HIS A 321 1.68 -18.25 -17.54
CA HIS A 321 0.46 -18.55 -16.76
C HIS A 321 -0.78 -17.82 -17.29
N GLY A 322 -0.69 -17.14 -18.43
CA GLY A 322 -1.80 -16.41 -19.03
C GLY A 322 -2.27 -15.20 -18.20
N ILE A 323 -1.37 -14.61 -17.41
CA ILE A 323 -1.67 -13.42 -16.61
C ILE A 323 -1.47 -12.17 -17.48
N PRO A 324 -2.51 -11.34 -17.68
CA PRO A 324 -2.38 -10.08 -18.40
C PRO A 324 -1.38 -9.17 -17.71
N THR A 325 -0.58 -8.46 -18.50
CA THR A 325 0.34 -7.45 -18.01
C THR A 325 0.43 -6.31 -19.00
N LEU A 326 0.74 -5.10 -18.52
CA LEU A 326 1.05 -3.95 -19.36
C LEU A 326 2.53 -3.62 -19.21
N MET A 327 3.29 -3.89 -20.25
CA MET A 327 4.68 -3.46 -20.35
C MET A 327 4.73 -2.01 -20.82
N SER A 328 5.53 -1.20 -20.14
CA SER A 328 5.96 0.11 -20.62
C SER A 328 7.47 0.22 -20.51
N SER A 329 8.06 1.02 -21.39
CA SER A 329 9.43 1.47 -21.24
C SER A 329 9.35 2.95 -21.00
N GLY A 330 10.06 3.41 -19.99
CA GLY A 330 10.10 4.81 -19.73
C GLY A 330 10.90 5.60 -20.75
N ASP A 331 10.71 6.91 -20.78
CA ASP A 331 11.63 7.88 -21.39
C ASP A 331 13.07 7.72 -20.84
N ASP A 332 13.20 7.26 -19.60
CA ASP A 332 14.48 6.88 -18.96
C ASP A 332 15.05 5.53 -19.43
N GLY A 333 14.33 4.80 -20.28
CA GLY A 333 14.68 3.46 -20.74
C GLY A 333 14.46 2.36 -19.70
N VAL A 334 13.97 2.69 -18.51
CA VAL A 334 13.64 1.71 -17.46
C VAL A 334 12.39 0.96 -17.86
N LYS A 335 12.50 -0.37 -17.89
CA LYS A 335 11.36 -1.23 -18.16
C LYS A 335 10.47 -1.32 -16.94
N ARG A 336 9.17 -1.21 -17.17
CA ARG A 336 8.11 -1.26 -16.18
C ARG A 336 7.06 -2.26 -16.62
N LEU A 337 6.54 -3.01 -15.67
CA LEU A 337 5.53 -4.04 -15.87
C LEU A 337 4.42 -3.81 -14.85
N LEU A 338 3.23 -3.50 -15.34
CA LEU A 338 2.03 -3.41 -14.51
C LEU A 338 1.29 -4.74 -14.54
N VAL A 339 0.89 -5.19 -13.36
CA VAL A 339 0.11 -6.41 -13.17
C VAL A 339 -0.91 -6.19 -12.05
N THR A 340 -2.05 -6.87 -12.14
CA THR A 340 -3.13 -6.77 -11.16
C THR A 340 -3.41 -8.13 -10.51
N PRO A 341 -3.23 -8.30 -9.19
CA PRO A 341 -3.86 -9.38 -8.44
C PRO A 341 -5.39 -9.42 -8.61
N PRO A 342 -6.06 -10.51 -8.18
CA PRO A 342 -7.50 -10.71 -8.35
C PRO A 342 -8.41 -9.61 -7.77
N ASN A 343 -7.96 -8.85 -6.78
CA ASN A 343 -8.69 -7.69 -6.25
C ASN A 343 -8.61 -6.43 -7.15
N GLY A 344 -7.86 -6.46 -8.25
CA GLY A 344 -7.70 -5.34 -9.17
C GLY A 344 -6.75 -4.24 -8.67
N TYR A 345 -6.13 -4.38 -7.50
CA TYR A 345 -5.06 -3.48 -7.08
C TYR A 345 -3.89 -3.58 -8.07
N THR A 346 -3.21 -2.48 -8.37
CA THR A 346 -2.10 -2.49 -9.33
C THR A 346 -0.76 -2.64 -8.61
N ILE A 347 0.08 -3.53 -9.12
CA ILE A 347 1.48 -3.68 -8.73
C ILE A 347 2.33 -3.30 -9.94
N GLU A 348 3.27 -2.40 -9.72
CA GLU A 348 4.30 -2.08 -10.69
C GLU A 348 5.59 -2.80 -10.31
N LEU A 349 6.17 -3.52 -11.27
CA LEU A 349 7.55 -3.96 -11.20
C LEU A 349 8.38 -3.09 -12.13
N PHE A 350 9.52 -2.61 -11.67
CA PHE A 350 10.45 -1.90 -12.54
C PHE A 350 11.90 -2.36 -12.37
N GLU A 351 12.66 -2.22 -13.45
CA GLU A 351 14.04 -2.70 -13.51
C GLU A 351 14.97 -1.76 -12.74
N ASP A 352 15.63 -2.27 -11.69
CA ASP A 352 16.67 -1.55 -10.95
C ASP A 352 17.95 -2.39 -10.90
N ALA A 353 18.91 -1.98 -11.72
CA ALA A 353 20.17 -2.66 -11.89
C ALA A 353 21.06 -2.63 -10.64
N SER A 354 20.81 -1.74 -9.67
CA SER A 354 21.58 -1.71 -8.40
C SER A 354 21.38 -2.98 -7.57
N HIS A 355 20.30 -3.73 -7.82
CA HIS A 355 20.00 -4.99 -7.17
C HIS A 355 20.53 -6.20 -7.95
N SER A 356 21.16 -6.01 -9.11
CA SER A 356 21.68 -7.10 -9.95
C SER A 356 22.93 -7.73 -9.34
N PRO A 357 22.94 -9.05 -9.07
CA PRO A 357 24.15 -9.76 -8.63
C PRO A 357 25.29 -9.67 -9.66
N ARG A 358 24.97 -9.37 -10.93
CA ARG A 358 25.95 -9.31 -12.03
C ARG A 358 26.73 -7.99 -12.10
N LEU A 359 26.29 -6.93 -11.42
CA LEU A 359 26.91 -5.60 -11.49
C LEU A 359 27.74 -5.23 -10.25
N ALA A 360 27.85 -6.10 -9.24
CA ALA A 360 28.70 -5.89 -8.06
C ALA A 360 30.23 -5.89 -8.35
N LYS A 361 30.64 -5.89 -9.62
CA LYS A 361 32.03 -5.71 -10.07
C LYS A 361 32.12 -4.56 -11.07
N SER A 362 32.07 -3.30 -10.61
CA SER A 362 32.74 -2.13 -11.23
C SER A 362 32.14 -0.76 -10.90
N VAL A 363 31.83 -0.47 -9.62
CA VAL A 363 31.65 0.93 -9.21
C VAL A 363 32.86 1.34 -8.37
N PRO A 364 33.74 2.23 -8.87
CA PRO A 364 34.75 2.88 -8.05
C PRO A 364 34.02 3.70 -6.98
N GLN A 365 34.39 3.47 -5.72
CA GLN A 365 34.00 4.37 -4.62
C GLN A 365 34.66 5.74 -4.90
N TRP A 366 33.84 6.79 -4.97
CA TRP A 366 34.28 8.18 -4.93
C TRP A 366 34.28 8.67 -3.50
#